data_AF-A0A4Q3ERZ4-F1
#
_entry.id   AF-A0A4Q3ERZ4-F1
#
_cell.length_a   1.000
_cell.length_b   1.000
_cell.length_c   1.000
_cell.angle_alpha   90.00
_cell.angle_beta   90.00
_cell.angle_gamma   90.00
#
_symmetry.space_group_name_H-M   'P 1'
#
loop_
_entity.id
_entity.type
_entity.pdbx_description
1 polymer ?
#
loop_
_entity_poly.entity_id
_entity_poly.type
_entity_poly.pdbx_seq_one_letter_code
_entity_poly.pdbx_strand_id
1 'polypeptide(L)'
;KKEDIICRAGEMVIQFWAADPESLDSKEPITLKKNGEFITIQSGDKVTLKSGERVTIVQGLWHEFYPTSDQCVIGEVSTANDDLNDNFFFNKEVGRFSDVVEDEEKMYL
;
A
#
# COMPACT_ATOMS: atom_id res chain seq x y z
N LYS A 1 6.15 -6.07 7.61
CA LYS A 1 5.51 -4.95 8.32
C LYS A 1 4.01 -5.21 8.55
N LYS A 2 3.42 -4.70 9.64
CA LYS A 2 1.96 -4.51 9.77
C LYS A 2 1.71 -3.01 9.82
N GLU A 3 0.78 -2.51 9.02
CA GLU A 3 0.59 -1.08 8.82
C GLU A 3 -0.88 -0.70 8.69
N ASP A 4 -1.21 0.48 9.20
CA ASP A 4 -2.44 1.18 8.87
C ASP A 4 -2.12 2.24 7.80
N ILE A 5 -2.69 2.07 6.60
CA ILE A 5 -2.67 3.09 5.54
C ILE A 5 -3.89 3.97 5.72
N ILE A 6 -3.66 5.27 5.84
CA ILE A 6 -4.63 6.29 6.25
C ILE A 6 -4.73 7.35 5.16
N CYS A 7 -5.93 7.56 4.62
CA CYS A 7 -6.19 8.73 3.78
C CYS A 7 -6.43 9.93 4.72
N ARG A 8 -5.40 10.75 4.97
CA ARG A 8 -5.52 11.94 5.84
C ARG A 8 -6.29 13.07 5.16
N ALA A 9 -6.14 13.21 3.84
CA ALA A 9 -6.87 14.17 3.01
C ALA A 9 -6.96 13.66 1.56
N GLY A 10 -8.00 14.06 0.83
CA GLY A 10 -8.30 13.58 -0.53
C GLY A 10 -9.07 12.26 -0.56
N GLU A 11 -8.85 11.49 -1.61
CA GLU A 11 -9.36 10.14 -1.85
C GLU A 11 -8.28 9.27 -2.50
N MET A 12 -8.19 8.01 -2.10
CA MET A 12 -7.27 7.02 -2.66
C MET A 12 -7.95 5.67 -2.83
N VAL A 13 -7.42 4.86 -3.74
CA VAL A 13 -7.80 3.46 -3.92
C VAL A 13 -6.63 2.58 -3.53
N ILE A 14 -6.94 1.44 -2.91
CA ILE A 14 -5.98 0.37 -2.61
C ILE A 14 -6.53 -0.92 -3.21
N GLN A 15 -5.74 -1.60 -4.04
CA GLN A 15 -6.07 -2.92 -4.58
C GLN A 15 -5.29 -3.99 -3.82
N PHE A 16 -5.91 -5.15 -3.56
CA PHE A 16 -5.33 -6.21 -2.73
C PHE A 16 -5.32 -7.58 -3.42
N TRP A 17 -4.29 -8.38 -3.17
CA TRP A 17 -4.21 -9.78 -3.60
C TRP A 17 -3.76 -10.70 -2.47
N ALA A 18 -4.40 -11.87 -2.36
CA ALA A 18 -4.13 -12.84 -1.28
C ALA A 18 -2.78 -13.56 -1.46
N ALA A 19 -2.33 -13.65 -2.71
CA ALA A 19 -1.08 -14.26 -3.14
C ALA A 19 -0.49 -13.41 -4.28
N ASP A 20 0.58 -13.93 -4.88
CA ASP A 20 1.18 -13.34 -6.08
C ASP A 20 0.09 -12.98 -7.12
N PRO A 21 0.02 -11.73 -7.60
CA PRO A 21 -0.95 -11.29 -8.59
C PRO A 21 -1.02 -12.13 -9.88
N GLU A 22 0.05 -12.84 -10.27
CA GLU A 22 0.06 -13.75 -11.43
C GLU A 22 -0.53 -15.15 -11.16
N SER A 23 -0.87 -15.46 -9.90
CA SER A 23 -1.43 -16.76 -9.56
C SER A 23 -2.82 -16.98 -10.19
N LEU A 24 -3.03 -18.17 -10.77
CA LEU A 24 -4.25 -18.55 -11.49
C LEU A 24 -5.51 -18.61 -10.60
N ASP A 25 -5.36 -18.77 -9.28
CA ASP A 25 -6.46 -18.87 -8.30
C ASP A 25 -6.74 -17.54 -7.55
N SER A 26 -6.57 -16.41 -8.22
CA SER A 26 -6.65 -15.05 -7.64
C SER A 26 -8.01 -14.61 -7.07
N LYS A 27 -8.97 -15.52 -6.83
CA LYS A 27 -10.28 -15.22 -6.22
C LYS A 27 -10.39 -15.65 -4.75
N GLU A 28 -9.28 -15.89 -4.08
CA GLU A 28 -9.30 -16.18 -2.65
C GLU A 28 -9.85 -14.99 -1.85
N PRO A 29 -10.71 -15.24 -0.85
CA PRO A 29 -11.25 -14.17 -0.01
C PRO A 29 -10.17 -13.60 0.91
N ILE A 30 -10.08 -12.28 0.96
CA ILE A 30 -9.20 -11.52 1.85
C ILE A 30 -10.06 -10.90 2.95
N THR A 31 -9.68 -11.12 4.20
CA THR A 31 -10.28 -10.43 5.34
C THR A 31 -9.32 -9.38 5.88
N LEU A 32 -9.75 -8.12 5.90
CA LEU A 32 -8.96 -7.00 6.40
C LEU A 32 -9.83 -6.07 7.25
N LYS A 33 -9.22 -5.11 7.95
CA LYS A 33 -9.95 -4.11 8.72
C LYS A 33 -10.03 -2.79 7.98
N LYS A 34 -11.23 -2.24 7.80
CA LYS A 34 -11.46 -0.85 7.37
C LYS A 34 -12.06 -0.08 8.54
N ASN A 35 -11.41 1.02 8.95
CA ASN A 35 -11.82 1.82 10.12
C ASN A 35 -12.03 0.99 11.41
N GLY A 36 -11.31 -0.13 11.56
CA GLY A 36 -11.41 -1.03 12.72
C GLY A 36 -12.42 -2.16 12.58
N GLU A 37 -13.30 -2.12 11.58
CA GLU A 37 -14.29 -3.17 11.29
C GLU A 37 -13.77 -4.16 10.26
N PHE A 38 -14.09 -5.43 10.43
CA PHE A 38 -13.72 -6.45 9.45
C PHE A 38 -14.59 -6.35 8.20
N ILE A 39 -13.92 -6.37 7.05
CA ILE A 39 -14.56 -6.53 5.74
C ILE A 39 -13.92 -7.73 5.04
N THR A 40 -14.70 -8.40 4.20
CA THR A 40 -14.22 -9.45 3.32
C THR A 40 -14.35 -8.98 1.87
N ILE A 41 -13.25 -9.02 1.15
CA ILE A 41 -13.15 -8.72 -0.28
C ILE A 41 -12.60 -9.94 -1.01
N GLN A 42 -12.70 -9.99 -2.34
CA GLN A 42 -11.99 -10.98 -3.12
C GLN A 42 -10.60 -10.47 -3.49
N SER A 43 -9.66 -11.38 -3.65
CA SER A 43 -8.37 -11.04 -4.25
C SER A 43 -8.58 -10.40 -5.64
N GLY A 44 -7.82 -9.34 -5.89
CA GLY A 44 -8.01 -8.42 -7.01
C GLY A 44 -9.01 -7.28 -6.76
N ASP A 45 -9.78 -7.27 -5.67
CA ASP A 45 -10.72 -6.19 -5.37
C ASP A 45 -10.02 -4.89 -4.92
N LYS A 46 -10.74 -3.78 -5.12
CA LYS A 46 -10.32 -2.43 -4.75
C LYS A 46 -11.11 -1.92 -3.56
N VAL A 47 -10.43 -1.25 -2.63
CA VAL A 47 -11.01 -0.53 -1.50
C VAL A 47 -10.69 0.95 -1.66
N THR A 48 -11.73 1.77 -1.77
CA THR A 48 -11.59 3.24 -1.75
C THR A 48 -11.57 3.75 -0.31
N LEU A 49 -10.62 4.65 -0.02
CA LEU A 49 -10.53 5.40 1.23
C LEU A 49 -10.77 6.88 0.96
N LYS A 50 -11.74 7.44 1.66
CA LYS A 50 -11.95 8.89 1.75
C LYS A 50 -11.14 9.49 2.88
N SER A 51 -11.03 10.82 2.87
CA SER A 51 -10.42 11.57 3.98
C SER A 51 -10.95 11.11 5.34
N GLY A 52 -10.03 10.75 6.24
CA GLY A 52 -10.32 10.22 7.57
C GLY A 52 -10.43 8.69 7.66
N GLU A 53 -10.43 7.99 6.53
CA GLU A 53 -10.54 6.52 6.49
C GLU A 53 -9.17 5.84 6.46
N ARG A 54 -9.14 4.60 6.94
CA ARG A 54 -7.95 3.75 6.96
C ARG A 54 -8.25 2.28 6.73
N VAL A 55 -7.22 1.56 6.31
CA VAL A 55 -7.21 0.08 6.31
C VAL A 55 -6.00 -0.44 7.04
N THR A 56 -6.17 -1.57 7.74
CA THR A 56 -5.07 -2.32 8.34
C THR A 56 -4.62 -3.41 7.37
N ILE A 57 -3.36 -3.35 6.98
CA ILE A 57 -2.67 -4.32 6.14
C ILE A 57 -1.78 -5.19 7.03
N VAL A 58 -1.90 -6.50 6.86
CA VAL A 58 -1.08 -7.50 7.56
C VAL A 58 -0.02 -8.05 6.63
N GLN A 59 1.05 -8.62 7.20
CA GLN A 59 2.15 -9.19 6.43
C GLN A 59 1.67 -10.25 5.43
N GLY A 60 2.25 -10.23 4.23
CA GLY A 60 1.97 -11.19 3.15
C GLY A 60 0.81 -10.77 2.24
N LEU A 61 0.09 -9.70 2.58
CA LEU A 61 -0.97 -9.18 1.72
C LEU A 61 -0.39 -8.23 0.66
N TRP A 62 -0.42 -8.65 -0.60
CA TRP A 62 0.01 -7.84 -1.71
C TRP A 62 -0.95 -6.68 -1.91
N HIS A 63 -0.40 -5.50 -2.17
CA HIS A 63 -1.21 -4.30 -2.34
C HIS A 63 -0.52 -3.26 -3.22
N GLU A 64 -1.33 -2.48 -3.93
CA GLU A 64 -0.91 -1.25 -4.60
C GLU A 64 -1.92 -0.14 -4.27
N PHE A 65 -1.49 1.11 -4.31
CA PHE A 65 -2.38 2.23 -4.07
C PHE A 65 -2.04 3.46 -4.89
N TYR A 66 -3.07 4.26 -5.17
CA TYR A 66 -2.94 5.51 -5.91
C TYR A 66 -4.05 6.49 -5.51
N PRO A 67 -3.79 7.80 -5.59
CA PRO A 67 -4.82 8.81 -5.37
C PRO A 67 -5.85 8.81 -6.51
N THR A 68 -7.11 9.08 -6.19
CA THR A 68 -8.18 9.35 -7.17
C THR A 68 -8.61 10.82 -7.17
N SER A 69 -8.15 11.60 -6.19
CA SER A 69 -8.28 13.05 -6.15
C SER A 69 -7.00 13.75 -6.62
N ASP A 70 -7.12 15.01 -7.06
CA ASP A 70 -5.98 15.84 -7.52
C ASP A 70 -4.84 15.94 -6.49
N GLN A 71 -5.21 15.97 -5.21
CA GLN A 71 -4.26 15.93 -4.09
C GLN A 71 -4.71 14.87 -3.09
N CYS A 72 -3.76 14.11 -2.55
CA CYS A 72 -3.99 13.16 -1.48
C CYS A 72 -2.83 13.19 -0.48
N VAL A 73 -3.17 13.21 0.80
CA VAL A 73 -2.19 13.08 1.89
C VAL A 73 -2.36 11.70 2.50
N ILE A 74 -1.36 10.86 2.31
CA ILE A 74 -1.33 9.49 2.83
C ILE A 74 -0.51 9.47 4.12
N GLY A 75 -1.06 8.87 5.16
CA GLY A 75 -0.36 8.58 6.40
C GLY A 75 -0.17 7.08 6.57
N GLU A 76 0.97 6.70 7.14
CA GLU A 76 1.24 5.34 7.59
C GLU A 76 1.45 5.35 9.10
N VAL A 77 0.82 4.40 9.81
CA VAL A 77 1.16 4.07 11.20
C VAL A 77 1.39 2.57 11.26
N SER A 78 2.62 2.16 11.57
CA SER A 78 3.04 0.76 11.43
C SER A 78 3.77 0.24 12.67
N THR A 79 4.04 -1.07 12.65
CA THR A 79 5.19 -1.63 13.38
C THR A 79 6.51 -1.04 12.86
N ALA A 80 7.66 -1.50 13.35
CA ALA A 80 8.95 -1.12 12.77
C ALA A 80 8.95 -1.25 11.23
N ASN A 81 9.46 -0.22 10.57
CA ASN A 81 9.68 -0.17 9.13
C ASN A 81 11.15 -0.52 8.85
N ASP A 82 11.39 -1.44 7.93
CA ASP A 82 12.72 -1.77 7.41
C ASP A 82 12.67 -1.81 5.88
N ASP A 83 12.68 -0.61 5.28
CA ASP A 83 12.51 -0.47 3.83
C ASP A 83 13.54 -1.23 2.99
N LEU A 84 14.69 -1.60 3.57
CA LEU A 84 15.74 -2.36 2.91
C LEU A 84 15.39 -3.84 2.74
N ASN A 85 14.68 -4.43 3.71
CA ASN A 85 14.50 -5.88 3.78
C ASN A 85 13.03 -6.35 3.83
N ASP A 86 12.08 -5.45 4.11
CA ASP A 86 10.67 -5.82 4.35
C ASP A 86 9.71 -5.52 3.19
N ASN A 87 10.23 -4.96 2.10
CA ASN A 87 9.48 -4.69 0.87
C ASN A 87 9.78 -5.73 -0.22
N PHE A 88 8.75 -6.45 -0.65
CA PHE A 88 8.81 -7.39 -1.76
C PHE A 88 7.93 -6.87 -2.89
N PHE A 89 8.55 -6.45 -3.98
CA PHE A 89 7.83 -5.96 -5.16
C PHE A 89 7.56 -7.08 -6.14
N PHE A 90 6.35 -7.12 -6.67
CA PHE A 90 5.97 -8.09 -7.70
C PHE A 90 6.81 -7.88 -8.97
N ASN A 91 6.94 -6.63 -9.43
CA ASN A 91 7.87 -6.29 -10.49
C ASN A 91 9.30 -6.21 -9.93
N LYS A 92 10.12 -7.21 -10.29
CA LYS A 92 11.53 -7.31 -9.86
C LYS A 92 12.45 -6.22 -10.45
N GLU A 93 11.99 -5.51 -11.47
CA GLU A 93 12.71 -4.36 -12.04
C GLU A 93 12.51 -3.09 -11.22
N VAL A 94 11.53 -3.06 -10.32
CA VAL A 94 11.28 -1.92 -9.43
C VAL A 94 12.19 -2.02 -8.21
N GLY A 95 13.15 -1.08 -8.12
CA GLY A 95 13.93 -0.84 -6.92
C GLY A 95 13.18 0.00 -5.89
N ARG A 96 13.42 -0.25 -4.60
CA ARG A 96 12.85 0.58 -3.50
C ARG A 96 13.38 2.01 -3.51
N PHE A 97 14.63 2.16 -3.93
CA PHE A 97 15.36 3.41 -4.02
C PHE A 97 15.82 3.62 -5.47
N SER A 98 15.79 4.85 -5.93
CA SER A 98 16.33 5.24 -7.24
C SER A 98 17.77 5.71 -7.09
N ASP A 99 18.56 5.52 -8.15
CA ASP A 99 19.87 6.17 -8.24
C ASP A 99 19.69 7.68 -8.41
N VAL A 100 20.56 8.46 -7.76
CA VAL A 100 20.56 9.93 -7.83
C VAL A 100 21.79 10.39 -8.60
N VAL A 101 21.59 11.30 -9.56
CA VAL A 101 22.68 12.03 -10.22
C VAL A 101 22.88 13.34 -9.47
N GLU A 102 24.06 13.51 -8.87
CA GLU A 102 24.41 14.71 -8.07
C GLU A 102 24.84 15.87 -8.99
N ASP A 103 23.90 16.46 -9.72
CA ASP A 103 24.13 17.55 -10.67
C ASP A 103 24.09 18.96 -10.05
N GLU A 104 23.58 19.08 -8.83
CA GLU A 104 23.58 20.32 -8.03
C GLU A 104 23.71 20.04 -6.51
N GLU A 105 23.88 21.09 -5.71
CA GLU A 105 23.98 20.96 -4.26
C GLU A 105 22.60 20.66 -3.64
N LYS A 106 22.51 19.56 -2.88
CA LYS A 106 21.27 19.14 -2.24
C LYS A 106 20.76 20.17 -1.23
N MET A 107 19.47 20.51 -1.33
CA MET A 107 18.79 21.38 -0.37
C MET A 107 18.45 20.67 0.96
N TYR A 108 18.27 19.34 0.91
CA TYR A 108 17.84 18.51 2.03
C TYR A 108 18.63 17.19 2.09
N LEU A 109 18.56 16.50 3.23
CA LEU A 109 19.12 15.15 3.44
C LEU A 109 18.02 14.10 3.45
#